data_AF-A0AAV1UPA8-F1
#
_entry.id   AF-A0AAV1UPA8-F1
#
_cell.length_a   1.000
_cell.length_b   1.000
_cell.length_c   1.000
_cell.angle_alpha   90.00
_cell.angle_beta   90.00
_cell.angle_gamma   90.00
#
_symmetry.space_group_name_H-M   'P 1'
#
loop_
_entity.id
_entity.type
_entity.pdbx_description
1 polymer ?
#
loop_
_entity_poly.entity_id
_entity_poly.type
_entity_poly.pdbx_seq_one_letter_code
_entity_poly.pdbx_strand_id
1 'polypeptide(L)' 'MLHYAKLDKCFWAEAAMTAIYIKNRLPSPKCQDQTPFEIVNGFRPSEKEAHAGFRLPNVCADP' A
#
# COMPACT_ATOMS: atom_id res chain seq x y z
N MET A 1 -14.78 -0.58 -7.03
CA MET A 1 -13.68 -0.43 -8.01
C MET A 1 -13.22 -1.77 -8.57
N LEU A 2 -12.67 -2.70 -7.79
CA LEU A 2 -12.06 -3.95 -8.32
C LEU A 2 -13.06 -4.91 -9.00
N HIS A 3 -14.25 -5.10 -8.42
CA HIS A 3 -15.33 -5.88 -9.03
C HIS A 3 -15.80 -5.32 -10.37
N TYR A 4 -15.90 -3.99 -10.49
CA TYR A 4 -16.29 -3.32 -11.73
C TYR A 4 -15.18 -3.36 -12.80
N ALA A 5 -13.92 -3.42 -12.37
CA ALA A 5 -12.77 -3.64 -13.25
C ALA A 5 -12.63 -5.10 -13.71
N LYS A 6 -13.54 -5.99 -13.30
CA LYS A 6 -13.52 -7.43 -13.60
C LYS A 6 -12.19 -8.10 -13.22
N LEU A 7 -11.52 -7.61 -12.18
CA LEU A 7 -10.27 -8.17 -11.69
C LEU A 7 -10.54 -9.45 -10.89
N ASP A 8 -9.73 -10.48 -11.09
CA ASP A 8 -9.83 -11.72 -10.31
C ASP A 8 -9.70 -11.41 -8.81
N LYS A 9 -10.46 -12.15 -8.00
CA LYS A 9 -10.43 -12.05 -6.54
C LYS A 9 -9.04 -12.32 -5.98
N CYS A 10 -8.21 -13.12 -6.67
CA CYS A 10 -6.84 -13.41 -6.24
C CYS A 10 -5.98 -12.12 -6.12
N PHE A 11 -6.27 -11.09 -6.94
CA PHE A 11 -5.56 -9.80 -6.89
C PHE A 11 -6.15 -8.79 -5.91
N TRP A 12 -7.30 -9.08 -5.30
CA TRP A 12 -7.96 -8.10 -4.42
C TRP A 12 -7.15 -7.83 -3.17
N ALA A 13 -6.49 -8.86 -2.62
CA ALA A 13 -5.61 -8.72 -1.47
C ALA A 13 -4.44 -7.79 -1.80
N GLU A 14 -3.77 -8.01 -2.92
CA GLU A 14 -2.65 -7.18 -3.40
C GLU A 14 -3.10 -5.74 -3.65
N ALA A 15 -4.21 -5.55 -4.35
CA ALA A 15 -4.74 -4.21 -4.63
C ALA A 15 -5.11 -3.45 -3.33
N ALA A 16 -5.71 -4.13 -2.35
CA ALA A 16 -6.04 -3.54 -1.07
C ALA A 16 -4.78 -3.14 -0.28
N MET A 17 -3.78 -4.01 -0.22
CA MET A 17 -2.52 -3.73 0.47
C MET A 17 -1.73 -2.61 -0.18
N THR A 18 -1.65 -2.57 -1.51
CA THR A 18 -1.04 -1.47 -2.25
C THR A 18 -1.73 -0.14 -1.97
N ALA A 19 -3.07 -0.12 -1.97
CA ALA A 19 -3.83 1.08 -1.64
C ALA A 19 -3.55 1.57 -0.21
N ILE A 20 -3.49 0.65 0.77
CA ILE A 20 -3.16 0.97 2.16
C ILE A 20 -1.72 1.51 2.25
N TYR A 21 -0.77 0.84 1.62
CA TYR A 21 0.64 1.22 1.61
C TYR A 21 0.83 2.66 1.10
N ILE A 22 0.21 2.96 -0.05
CA ILE A 22 0.25 4.30 -0.65
C ILE A 22 -0.40 5.32 0.30
N LYS A 23 -1.60 5.03 0.82
CA LYS A 23 -2.29 5.96 1.74
C LYS A 23 -1.50 6.25 3.01
N ASN A 24 -0.77 5.28 3.53
CA ASN A 24 0.02 5.47 4.75
C ASN A 24 1.28 6.33 4.51
N ARG A 25 1.76 6.42 3.28
CA ARG A 25 2.98 7.15 2.91
C ARG A 25 2.72 8.47 2.18
N LEU A 26 1.47 8.75 1.81
CA LEU A 26 1.09 10.05 1.26
C LEU A 26 0.63 10.99 2.38
N PRO A 27 1.00 12.28 2.31
CA PRO A 27 0.45 13.28 3.20
C PRO A 27 -1.06 13.39 2.95
N SER A 28 -1.83 13.37 4.03
CA SER A 28 -3.28 13.59 3.99
C SER A 28 -3.58 15.02 4.42
N PRO A 29 -4.57 15.70 3.84
CA PRO A 29 -4.99 17.03 4.30
C PRO A 29 -5.35 17.08 5.80
N LYS A 30 -5.71 15.94 6.39
CA LYS A 30 -6.01 15.81 7.82
C LYS A 30 -4.77 15.67 8.71
N CYS A 31 -3.60 15.44 8.12
CA CYS A 31 -2.39 15.04 8.81
C CYS A 31 -1.29 16.11 8.74
N GLN A 32 -1.62 17.41 8.66
CA GLN A 32 -0.69 18.55 8.83
C GLN A 32 0.75 18.29 8.31
N ASP A 33 0.86 18.00 7.02
CA ASP A 33 2.12 17.72 6.30
C ASP A 33 2.92 16.47 6.72
N GLN A 34 2.38 15.66 7.63
CA GLN A 34 2.89 14.35 8.00
C GLN A 34 2.09 13.22 7.33
N THR A 35 2.75 12.11 7.09
CA THR A 35 2.11 10.88 6.61
C THR A 35 1.56 10.08 7.79
N PRO A 36 0.49 9.28 7.61
CA PRO A 36 0.03 8.37 8.66
C PRO A 36 1.13 7.44 9.18
N PHE A 37 2.07 7.03 8.33
CA PHE A 37 3.24 6.25 8.71
C PHE A 37 4.14 7.02 9.69
N GLU A 38 4.43 8.29 9.41
CA GLU A 38 5.26 9.13 10.30
C GLU A 38 4.60 9.34 11.65
N ILE A 39 3.28 9.56 11.68
CA ILE A 39 2.53 9.76 12.93
C ILE A 39 2.61 8.52 13.82
N VAL A 40 2.50 7.33 13.23
CA VAL A 40 2.50 6.06 13.98
C VAL A 40 3.90 5.63 14.39
N ASN A 41 4.89 5.80 13.51
CA ASN A 41 6.23 5.25 13.72
C ASN A 41 7.24 6.27 14.25
N GLY A 42 6.93 7.56 14.19
CA GLY A 42 7.80 8.64 14.68
C GLY A 42 9.02 8.94 13.80
N PHE A 43 9.11 8.34 12.60
CA PHE A 43 10.18 8.61 11.63
C PHE A 43 9.65 8.62 10.19
N ARG A 44 10.38 9.29 9.29
CA ARG A 44 10.03 9.39 7.87
C ARG A 44 10.38 8.10 7.12
N PRO A 45 9.48 7.59 6.25
CA PRO A 45 9.80 6.42 5.44
C PRO A 45 11.01 6.73 4.55
N SER A 46 12.01 5.85 4.54
CA SER A 46 13.19 6.04 3.67
C SER A 46 12.85 5.65 2.22
N GLU A 47 13.44 6.33 1.23
CA GLU A 47 13.26 5.98 -0.20
C GLU A 47 13.59 4.51 -0.50
N LYS A 48 14.54 3.94 0.25
CA LYS A 48 14.97 2.54 0.09
C LYS A 48 13.85 1.55 0.43
N GLU A 49 12.95 1.90 1.34
CA GLU A 49 11.76 1.08 1.63
C GLU A 49 10.66 1.22 0.57
N ALA A 50 10.65 2.33 -0.18
CA ALA A 50 9.72 2.53 -1.29
C ALA A 50 10.07 1.63 -2.48
N HIS A 51 11.37 1.45 -2.76
CA HIS A 51 11.86 0.56 -3.80
C HIS A 51 11.97 -0.90 -3.38
N ALA A 52 12.12 -1.20 -2.09
CA ALA A 52 12.14 -2.57 -1.58
C ALA A 52 10.77 -3.26 -1.60
N GLY A 53 9.74 -2.60 -2.15
CA GLY A 53 8.45 -3.14 -2.60
C GLY A 53 7.94 -4.30 -1.76
N PHE A 54 6.98 -4.03 -0.88
CA PHE A 54 6.24 -5.02 -0.10
C PHE A 54 5.90 -6.23 -0.97
N ARG A 55 6.78 -7.24 -0.96
CA ARG A 55 6.73 -8.34 -1.91
C ARG A 55 5.79 -9.34 -1.28
N LEU A 56 4.53 -9.24 -1.65
CA LEU A 56 3.59 -10.27 -1.33
C LEU A 56 4.03 -11.57 -2.02
N PRO A 57 3.95 -12.72 -1.32
CA PRO A 57 4.02 -13.98 -2.04
C PRO A 57 2.96 -13.92 -3.14
N ASN A 58 3.34 -14.28 -4.38
CA ASN A 58 2.41 -14.30 -5.51
C ASN A 58 1.26 -15.26 -5.17
N VAL A 59 0.14 -14.72 -4.68
CA VAL A 59 -1.04 -15.52 -4.31
C VAL A 59 -1.71 -16.12 -5.55
N CYS A 60 -1.46 -15.54 -6.73
CA CYS A 60 -2.01 -15.99 -8.01
C CYS A 60 -1.07 -16.90 -8.83
N ALA A 61 0.08 -17.35 -8.29
CA ALA A 61 1.07 -18.13 -9.07
C ALA A 61 0.95 -19.66 -8.96
N ASP A 62 -0.05 -20.19 -8.27
CA ASP A 62 -0.30 -21.63 -8.24
C ASP A 62 -1.50 -21.99 -9.14
N PRO A 63 -1.36 -22.95 -10.08
CA PRO A 63 -2.42 -23.39 -10.97
C PRO A 63 -3.56 -24.15 -10.27
#